data_AF-A0A376DVA6-F1
#
_entry.id   AF-A0A376DVA6-F1
#
_cell.length_a   1.000
_cell.length_b   1.000
_cell.length_c   1.000
_cell.angle_alpha   90.00
_cell.angle_beta   90.00
_cell.angle_gamma   90.00
#
_symmetry.space_group_name_H-M   'P 1'
#
loop_
_entity.id
_entity.type
_entity.pdbx_description
1 polymer ?
#
loop_
_entity_poly.entity_id
_entity_poly.type
_entity_poly.pdbx_seq_one_letter_code
_entity_poly.pdbx_strand_id
1 'polypeptide(L)'
;MENIEYQIRKINPDLFSWAQSEMSDFSDFLMESENMIHIIDGIYDGNAVFLLSTNRRVILKGIAADFMEVIPHEKITLINYLKPQEMISVYTEDKVFGIGKVGEMMASEFNKRVNTFIFGHNQDGTKGEDDHQESVFVLLEQLGKLREGGILTEEEFSLQKKKLLERL
;
A
#
# COMPACT_ATOMS: atom_id res chain seq x y z
N MET A 1 14.45 -13.44 18.57
CA MET A 1 13.53 -12.93 17.54
C MET A 1 12.46 -12.12 18.26
N GLU A 2 12.21 -10.89 17.82
CA GLU A 2 11.22 -10.02 18.46
C GLU A 2 9.82 -10.49 18.08
N ASN A 3 8.89 -10.59 19.04
CA ASN A 3 7.52 -11.05 18.81
C ASN A 3 6.84 -10.21 17.69
N ILE A 4 6.13 -10.86 16.77
CA ILE A 4 5.54 -10.20 15.60
C ILE A 4 4.53 -9.10 15.97
N GLU A 5 3.74 -9.31 17.02
CA GLU A 5 2.81 -8.31 17.55
C GLU A 5 3.56 -7.08 18.06
N TYR A 6 4.73 -7.29 18.68
CA TYR A 6 5.57 -6.19 19.14
C TYR A 6 6.13 -5.38 17.96
N GLN A 7 6.57 -6.06 16.90
CA GLN A 7 7.02 -5.38 15.67
C GLN A 7 5.90 -4.54 15.07
N ILE A 8 4.68 -5.09 14.97
CA ILE A 8 3.51 -4.41 14.43
C ILE A 8 3.18 -3.15 15.25
N ARG A 9 3.04 -3.27 16.58
CA ARG A 9 2.73 -2.13 17.45
C ARG A 9 3.76 -1.00 17.36
N LYS A 10 5.02 -1.35 17.11
CA LYS A 10 6.10 -0.37 16.93
C LYS A 10 6.07 0.29 15.55
N ILE A 11 5.66 -0.45 14.52
CA ILE A 11 5.60 0.03 13.13
C ILE A 11 4.38 0.90 12.91
N ASN A 12 3.21 0.45 13.33
CA ASN A 12 1.95 1.16 13.16
C ASN A 12 1.13 1.03 14.46
N PRO A 13 1.26 2.00 15.39
CA PRO A 13 0.50 2.00 16.64
C PRO A 13 -0.98 2.34 16.44
N ASP A 14 -1.34 2.96 15.32
CA ASP A 14 -2.70 3.43 14.98
C ASP A 14 -3.52 2.38 14.24
N LEU A 15 -2.96 1.18 14.03
CA LEU A 15 -3.65 0.04 13.46
C LEU A 15 -4.97 -0.19 14.16
N PHE A 16 -6.03 -0.43 13.40
CA PHE A 16 -7.38 -0.62 13.92
C PHE A 16 -7.37 -1.43 15.22
N SER A 17 -7.81 -0.80 16.32
CA SER A 17 -7.73 -1.39 17.65
C SER A 17 -8.46 -2.74 17.75
N TRP A 18 -9.57 -2.87 17.01
CA TRP A 18 -10.32 -4.12 16.90
C TRP A 18 -9.64 -5.17 16.01
N ALA A 19 -8.81 -4.76 15.05
CA ALA A 19 -8.12 -5.69 14.16
C ALA A 19 -6.92 -6.37 14.84
N GLN A 20 -6.49 -5.86 16.00
CA GLN A 20 -5.42 -6.47 16.79
C GLN A 20 -5.76 -7.89 17.25
N SER A 21 -7.05 -8.22 17.47
CA SER A 21 -7.46 -9.59 17.82
C SER A 21 -7.23 -10.59 16.69
N GLU A 22 -7.24 -10.11 15.44
CA GLU A 22 -7.10 -10.94 14.24
C GLU A 22 -5.61 -11.16 13.86
N MET A 23 -4.68 -10.61 14.64
CA MET A 23 -3.24 -10.74 14.39
C MET A 23 -2.62 -11.99 15.03
N SER A 24 -3.35 -12.69 15.90
CA SER A 24 -2.86 -13.92 16.55
C SER A 24 -2.41 -14.97 15.54
N ASP A 25 -3.01 -14.95 14.34
CA ASP A 25 -2.83 -15.97 13.31
C ASP A 25 -1.71 -15.61 12.33
N PHE A 26 -0.98 -14.50 12.58
CA PHE A 26 0.12 -14.08 11.71
C PHE A 26 1.27 -15.09 11.68
N SER A 27 1.47 -15.82 12.78
CA SER A 27 2.43 -16.93 12.82
C SER A 27 2.10 -18.07 11.86
N ASP A 28 0.85 -18.18 11.42
CA ASP A 28 0.41 -19.29 10.57
C ASP A 28 0.87 -19.11 9.11
N PHE A 29 1.15 -17.86 8.71
CA PHE A 29 1.55 -17.54 7.35
C PHE A 29 2.90 -16.81 7.23
N LEU A 30 3.37 -16.16 8.30
CA LEU A 30 4.70 -15.54 8.33
C LEU A 30 5.75 -16.57 8.75
N MET A 31 6.86 -16.61 8.02
CA MET A 31 7.97 -17.49 8.38
C MET A 31 8.75 -16.88 9.56
N GLU A 32 9.32 -17.71 10.44
CA GLU A 32 10.17 -17.20 11.54
C GLU A 32 11.30 -16.29 11.02
N SER A 33 11.85 -16.57 9.84
CA SER A 33 12.92 -15.73 9.24
C SER A 33 12.42 -14.46 8.52
N GLU A 34 11.11 -14.25 8.42
CA GLU A 34 10.55 -13.04 7.81
C GLU A 34 10.59 -11.86 8.81
N ASN A 35 11.14 -10.73 8.37
CA ASN A 35 11.13 -9.47 9.12
C ASN A 35 10.13 -8.52 8.48
N MET A 36 9.33 -7.84 9.31
CA MET A 36 8.34 -6.88 8.83
C MET A 36 9.01 -5.54 8.46
N ILE A 37 8.69 -5.02 7.28
CA ILE A 37 9.11 -3.69 6.82
C ILE A 37 8.07 -2.65 7.21
N HIS A 38 6.80 -2.93 6.90
CA HIS A 38 5.68 -2.08 7.26
C HIS A 38 4.36 -2.86 7.26
N ILE A 39 3.36 -2.31 7.94
CA ILE A 39 1.98 -2.77 7.87
C ILE A 39 1.03 -1.57 7.92
N ILE A 40 -0.06 -1.65 7.14
CA ILE A 40 -1.21 -0.74 7.23
C ILE A 40 -2.50 -1.53 7.14
N ASP A 41 -3.60 -0.90 7.53
CA ASP A 41 -4.96 -1.35 7.32
C ASP A 41 -5.71 -0.44 6.34
N GLY A 42 -6.77 -0.98 5.74
CA GLY A 42 -7.63 -0.25 4.82
C GLY A 42 -8.78 -1.11 4.30
N ILE A 43 -9.37 -0.68 3.19
CA ILE A 43 -10.45 -1.39 2.50
C ILE A 43 -10.00 -1.84 1.11
N TYR A 44 -10.21 -3.13 0.82
CA TYR A 44 -10.01 -3.73 -0.50
C TYR A 44 -11.25 -4.52 -0.89
N ASP A 45 -11.85 -4.19 -2.03
CA ASP A 45 -13.07 -4.84 -2.53
C ASP A 45 -14.18 -4.97 -1.47
N GLY A 46 -14.44 -3.86 -0.75
CA GLY A 46 -15.43 -3.79 0.34
C GLY A 46 -15.02 -4.46 1.66
N ASN A 47 -13.91 -5.19 1.71
CA ASN A 47 -13.44 -5.90 2.89
C ASN A 47 -12.37 -5.11 3.64
N ALA A 48 -12.40 -5.16 4.97
CA ALA A 48 -11.30 -4.67 5.79
C ALA A 48 -10.08 -5.59 5.64
N VAL A 49 -8.92 -5.01 5.37
CA VAL A 49 -7.69 -5.74 5.04
C VAL A 49 -6.49 -5.19 5.78
N PHE A 50 -5.50 -6.04 5.96
CA PHE A 50 -4.11 -5.65 6.19
C PHE A 50 -3.34 -5.68 4.87
N LEU A 51 -2.52 -4.67 4.65
CA LEU A 51 -1.43 -4.70 3.67
C LEU A 51 -0.11 -4.75 4.43
N LEU A 52 0.57 -5.89 4.36
CA LEU A 52 1.82 -6.15 5.05
C LEU A 52 2.95 -6.23 4.05
N SER A 53 4.10 -5.66 4.38
CA SER A 53 5.34 -5.87 3.64
C SER A 53 6.38 -6.47 4.56
N THR A 54 7.01 -7.54 4.10
CA THR A 54 8.12 -8.23 4.76
C THR A 54 9.37 -8.15 3.89
N ASN A 55 10.52 -8.57 4.41
CA ASN A 55 11.75 -8.70 3.62
C ASN A 55 11.68 -9.71 2.45
N ARG A 56 10.57 -10.44 2.27
CA ARG A 56 10.40 -11.44 1.20
C ARG A 56 9.29 -11.11 0.20
N ARG A 57 8.19 -10.53 0.68
CA ARG A 57 6.95 -10.37 -0.08
C ARG A 57 6.05 -9.31 0.54
N VAL A 58 5.14 -8.80 -0.28
CA VAL A 58 3.95 -8.06 0.17
C VAL A 58 2.79 -9.04 0.28
N ILE A 59 1.95 -8.86 1.30
CA ILE A 59 0.80 -9.71 1.61
C ILE A 59 -0.42 -8.81 1.81
N LEU A 60 -1.50 -9.12 1.10
CA LEU A 60 -2.81 -8.54 1.32
C LEU A 60 -3.69 -9.59 2.00
N LYS A 61 -4.13 -9.34 3.23
CA LYS A 61 -4.90 -10.29 4.04
C LYS A 61 -6.22 -9.69 4.45
N GLY A 62 -7.33 -10.40 4.22
CA GLY A 62 -8.63 -10.06 4.80
C GLY A 62 -8.59 -10.16 6.32
N ILE A 63 -9.12 -9.16 7.02
CA ILE A 63 -9.18 -9.17 8.49
C ILE A 63 -10.30 -10.12 8.96
N ALA A 64 -11.55 -9.84 8.54
CA ALA A 64 -12.71 -10.70 8.82
C ALA A 64 -13.06 -11.65 7.64
N ALA A 65 -12.34 -11.52 6.53
CA ALA A 65 -12.55 -12.30 5.33
C ALA A 65 -11.44 -13.32 5.15
N ASP A 66 -11.81 -14.56 4.80
CA ASP A 66 -10.87 -15.66 4.61
C ASP A 66 -10.26 -15.63 3.20
N PHE A 67 -9.44 -14.63 2.96
CA PHE A 67 -8.60 -14.56 1.77
C PHE A 67 -7.23 -13.97 2.08
N MET A 68 -6.24 -14.38 1.29
CA MET A 68 -4.88 -13.90 1.37
C MET A 68 -4.27 -13.90 -0.04
N GLU A 69 -3.68 -12.78 -0.42
CA GLU A 69 -2.96 -12.61 -1.68
C GLU A 69 -1.49 -12.35 -1.35
N VAL A 70 -0.60 -13.16 -1.95
CA VAL A 70 0.84 -13.04 -1.79
C VAL A 70 1.42 -12.42 -3.05
N ILE A 71 2.07 -11.27 -2.90
CA ILE A 71 2.66 -10.49 -3.98
C ILE A 71 4.19 -10.55 -3.84
N PRO A 72 4.87 -11.38 -4.65
CA PRO A 72 6.32 -11.45 -4.66
C PRO A 72 6.93 -10.11 -5.08
N HIS A 73 8.04 -9.71 -4.45
CA HIS A 73 8.68 -8.42 -4.75
C HIS A 73 9.07 -8.27 -6.22
N GLU A 74 9.53 -9.36 -6.85
CA GLU A 74 9.94 -9.39 -8.25
C GLU A 74 8.79 -9.12 -9.23
N LYS A 75 7.53 -9.28 -8.81
CA LYS A 75 6.36 -8.95 -9.62
C LYS A 75 5.89 -7.52 -9.43
N ILE A 76 6.38 -6.80 -8.41
CA ILE A 76 5.93 -5.44 -8.10
C ILE A 76 6.67 -4.47 -9.00
N THR A 77 5.92 -3.75 -9.82
CA THR A 77 6.45 -2.75 -10.76
C THR A 77 6.40 -1.34 -10.20
N LEU A 78 5.44 -1.06 -9.31
CA LEU A 78 5.28 0.23 -8.65
C LEU A 78 4.46 0.07 -7.37
N ILE A 79 4.79 0.85 -6.34
CA ILE A 79 3.91 1.10 -5.20
C ILE A 79 3.73 2.61 -5.12
N ASN A 80 2.47 3.06 -5.12
CA ASN A 80 2.17 4.49 -5.01
C ASN A 80 1.09 4.78 -3.97
N TYR A 81 1.26 5.88 -3.25
CA TYR A 81 0.25 6.43 -2.36
C TYR A 81 -0.42 7.67 -2.99
N LEU A 82 -1.68 7.50 -3.37
CA LEU A 82 -2.53 8.56 -3.90
C LEU A 82 -3.24 9.27 -2.75
N LYS A 83 -2.58 10.28 -2.19
CA LYS A 83 -3.07 11.05 -1.03
C LYS A 83 -4.50 11.61 -1.19
N PRO A 84 -4.93 12.20 -2.33
CA PRO A 84 -6.30 12.70 -2.48
C PRO A 84 -7.40 11.63 -2.45
N GLN A 85 -7.03 10.36 -2.54
CA GLN A 85 -7.91 9.19 -2.57
C GLN A 85 -7.82 8.39 -1.26
N GLU A 86 -6.89 8.74 -0.36
CA GLU A 86 -6.54 7.91 0.79
C GLU A 86 -6.32 6.46 0.34
N MET A 87 -5.56 6.28 -0.75
CA MET A 87 -5.39 4.99 -1.41
C MET A 87 -3.93 4.67 -1.66
N ILE A 88 -3.51 3.48 -1.23
CA ILE A 88 -2.25 2.89 -1.68
C ILE A 88 -2.50 1.87 -2.78
N SER A 89 -1.65 1.84 -3.78
CA SER A 89 -1.75 0.91 -4.91
C SER A 89 -0.46 0.15 -5.09
N VAL A 90 -0.57 -1.18 -5.16
CA VAL A 90 0.54 -2.08 -5.54
C VAL A 90 0.27 -2.55 -6.96
N TYR A 91 1.12 -2.15 -7.89
CA TYR A 91 1.06 -2.54 -9.29
C TYR A 91 1.96 -3.74 -9.51
N THR A 92 1.42 -4.75 -10.18
CA THR A 92 2.18 -5.87 -10.75
C THR A 92 2.11 -5.84 -12.27
N GLU A 93 2.77 -6.79 -12.93
CA GLU A 93 2.69 -6.93 -14.40
C GLU A 93 1.26 -7.24 -14.88
N ASP A 94 0.45 -7.89 -14.03
CA ASP A 94 -0.83 -8.50 -14.36
C ASP A 94 -2.02 -7.90 -13.62
N LYS A 95 -1.82 -7.25 -12.47
CA LYS A 95 -2.90 -6.80 -11.58
C LYS A 95 -2.52 -5.51 -10.85
N VAL A 96 -3.54 -4.76 -10.45
CA VAL A 96 -3.39 -3.65 -9.51
C VAL A 96 -4.16 -3.98 -8.24
N PHE A 97 -3.52 -3.79 -7.10
CA PHE A 97 -4.14 -3.93 -5.78
C PHE A 97 -4.29 -2.54 -5.18
N GLY A 98 -5.49 -1.96 -5.25
CA GLY A 98 -5.81 -0.66 -4.67
C GLY A 98 -6.50 -0.79 -3.32
N ILE A 99 -5.84 -0.34 -2.26
CA ILE A 99 -6.36 -0.37 -0.89
C ILE A 99 -6.73 1.07 -0.52
N GLY A 100 -8.02 1.33 -0.33
CA GLY A 100 -8.56 2.64 0.01
C GLY A 100 -8.80 2.85 1.50
N LYS A 101 -9.18 4.08 1.88
CA LYS A 101 -9.41 4.51 3.27
C LYS A 101 -8.21 4.24 4.19
N VAL A 102 -7.00 4.40 3.66
CA VAL A 102 -5.76 4.22 4.44
C VAL A 102 -5.42 5.52 5.18
N GLY A 103 -4.90 5.40 6.39
CA GLY A 103 -4.46 6.56 7.17
C GLY A 103 -3.26 7.27 6.53
N GLU A 104 -3.34 8.59 6.33
CA GLU A 104 -2.35 9.35 5.54
C GLU A 104 -0.90 9.15 5.99
N MET A 105 -0.65 9.28 7.30
CA MET A 105 0.70 9.16 7.86
C MET A 105 1.27 7.77 7.61
N MET A 106 0.50 6.73 7.94
CA MET A 106 0.93 5.33 7.80
C MET A 106 1.06 4.91 6.34
N ALA A 107 0.19 5.39 5.45
CA ALA A 107 0.27 5.11 4.01
C ALA A 107 1.50 5.76 3.38
N SER A 108 1.84 6.99 3.78
CA SER A 108 3.06 7.66 3.34
C SER A 108 4.32 6.93 3.81
N GLU A 109 4.37 6.51 5.09
CA GLU A 109 5.50 5.76 5.63
C GLU A 109 5.63 4.36 5.00
N PHE A 110 4.52 3.66 4.79
CA PHE A 110 4.49 2.40 4.05
C PHE A 110 5.07 2.60 2.65
N ASN A 111 4.54 3.58 1.90
CA ASN A 111 5.00 3.85 0.53
C ASN A 111 6.50 4.11 0.50
N LYS A 112 7.00 4.97 1.39
CA LYS A 112 8.43 5.30 1.48
C LYS A 112 9.29 4.08 1.83
N ARG A 113 8.97 3.38 2.93
CA ARG A 113 9.81 2.29 3.46
C ARG A 113 9.82 1.08 2.53
N VAL A 114 8.66 0.72 1.99
CA VAL A 114 8.53 -0.46 1.13
C VAL A 114 9.18 -0.20 -0.23
N ASN A 115 8.97 0.96 -0.86
CA ASN A 115 9.69 1.31 -2.09
C ASN A 115 11.21 1.32 -1.87
N THR A 116 11.68 1.93 -0.77
CA THR A 116 13.11 1.96 -0.42
C THR A 116 13.70 0.55 -0.30
N PHE A 117 12.95 -0.38 0.30
CA PHE A 117 13.40 -1.76 0.48
C PHE A 117 13.40 -2.54 -0.84
N ILE A 118 12.31 -2.48 -1.60
CA ILE A 118 12.12 -3.31 -2.80
C ILE A 118 13.00 -2.84 -3.95
N PHE A 119 13.05 -1.53 -4.19
CA PHE A 119 13.72 -0.97 -5.37
C PHE A 119 15.14 -0.49 -5.09
N GLY A 120 15.55 -0.40 -3.82
CA GLY A 120 16.83 0.20 -3.43
C GLY A 120 16.87 1.71 -3.75
N HIS A 121 17.82 2.45 -3.18
CA HIS A 121 17.97 3.89 -3.45
C HIS A 121 18.28 4.17 -4.95
N ASN A 122 17.25 4.37 -5.76
CA ASN A 122 17.29 5.18 -6.99
C ASN A 122 16.67 6.56 -6.76
N GLN A 123 16.82 7.11 -5.55
CA GLN A 123 16.66 8.53 -5.27
C GLN A 123 17.76 9.01 -4.30
N ASP A 124 19.03 8.86 -4.69
CA ASP A 124 20.07 9.73 -4.14
C ASP A 124 20.78 10.41 -5.31
N GLY A 125 20.24 11.58 -5.67
CA GLY A 125 20.62 12.28 -6.88
C GLY A 125 20.00 13.66 -7.12
N THR A 126 19.11 14.19 -6.28
CA THR A 126 18.79 15.62 -6.26
C THR A 126 18.34 16.08 -4.88
N LYS A 127 19.08 17.05 -4.32
CA LYS A 127 18.53 18.00 -3.35
C LYS A 127 17.25 18.60 -3.93
N GLY A 128 16.18 18.64 -3.15
CA GLY A 128 15.01 19.41 -3.49
C GLY A 128 13.82 19.02 -2.63
N GLU A 129 13.46 19.91 -1.71
CA GLU A 129 12.07 20.09 -1.29
C GLU A 129 11.23 20.44 -2.55
N ASP A 130 11.00 19.50 -3.47
CA ASP A 130 10.07 19.67 -4.61
C ASP A 130 9.80 18.41 -5.48
N ASP A 131 10.13 17.18 -5.05
CA ASP A 131 9.91 15.97 -5.88
C ASP A 131 8.48 15.39 -5.80
N HIS A 132 7.50 16.20 -5.40
CA HIS A 132 6.06 15.89 -5.50
C HIS A 132 5.46 16.24 -6.87
N GLN A 133 6.29 16.21 -7.91
CA GLN A 133 5.84 16.12 -9.29
C GLN A 133 6.22 14.75 -9.86
N GLU A 134 5.61 13.68 -9.35
CA GLU A 134 5.12 12.69 -10.32
C GLU A 134 4.31 13.50 -11.32
N SER A 135 4.82 13.58 -12.57
CA SER A 135 4.19 14.31 -13.65
C SER A 135 2.68 14.06 -13.59
N VAL A 136 1.87 15.12 -13.62
CA VAL A 136 0.41 14.99 -13.56
C VAL A 136 -0.09 13.97 -14.60
N PHE A 137 0.61 13.82 -15.73
CA PHE A 137 0.34 12.80 -16.73
C PHE A 137 0.58 11.36 -16.24
N VAL A 138 1.62 11.10 -15.45
CA VAL A 138 1.87 9.78 -14.83
C VAL A 138 0.77 9.45 -13.83
N LEU A 139 0.38 10.41 -12.99
CA LEU A 139 -0.74 10.24 -12.05
C LEU A 139 -2.07 9.98 -12.77
N LEU A 140 -2.30 10.65 -13.91
CA LEU A 140 -3.49 10.43 -14.74
C LEU A 140 -3.48 9.05 -15.41
N GLU A 141 -2.33 8.55 -15.86
CA GLU A 141 -2.19 7.19 -16.40
C GLU A 141 -2.48 6.14 -15.33
N GLN A 142 -1.89 6.31 -14.13
CA GLN A 142 -2.15 5.46 -12.97
C GLN A 142 -3.64 5.46 -12.60
N LEU A 143 -4.27 6.63 -12.56
CA LEU A 143 -5.70 6.77 -12.30
C LEU A 143 -6.56 6.03 -13.35
N GLY A 144 -6.13 6.05 -14.62
CA GLY A 144 -6.75 5.27 -15.70
C GLY A 144 -6.67 3.76 -15.45
N LYS A 145 -5.49 3.25 -15.08
CA LYS A 145 -5.28 1.83 -14.74
C LYS A 145 -6.16 1.38 -13.58
N LEU A 146 -6.36 2.22 -12.56
CA LEU A 146 -7.25 1.91 -11.44
C LEU A 146 -8.72 1.77 -11.88
N ARG A 147 -9.19 2.64 -12.77
CA ARG A 147 -10.54 2.53 -13.34
C ARG A 147 -10.68 1.27 -14.21
N GLU A 148 -9.72 1.02 -15.10
CA GLU A 148 -9.74 -0.16 -15.97
C GLU A 148 -9.69 -1.48 -15.19
N GLY A 149 -8.95 -1.50 -14.07
CA GLY A 149 -8.92 -2.61 -13.12
C GLY A 149 -10.17 -2.76 -12.25
N GLY A 150 -11.19 -1.90 -12.43
CA GLY A 150 -12.43 -1.94 -11.65
C GLY A 150 -12.28 -1.49 -10.19
N ILE A 151 -11.15 -0.87 -9.84
CA ILE A 151 -10.84 -0.41 -8.47
C ILE A 151 -11.57 0.90 -8.16
N LEU A 152 -11.71 1.76 -9.16
CA LEU A 152 -12.45 3.03 -9.05
C LEU A 152 -13.74 2.95 -9.84
N THR A 153 -14.83 3.46 -9.25
CA THR A 153 -16.05 3.78 -9.96
C THR A 153 -15.84 4.94 -10.95
N GLU A 154 -16.77 5.12 -11.89
CA GLU A 154 -16.71 6.23 -12.84
C GLU A 154 -16.74 7.59 -12.14
N GLU A 155 -17.54 7.69 -11.09
CA GLU A 155 -17.70 8.88 -10.28
C GLU A 155 -16.42 9.20 -9.52
N GLU A 156 -15.81 8.22 -8.86
CA GLU A 156 -14.53 8.37 -8.15
C GLU A 156 -13.41 8.75 -9.12
N PHE A 157 -13.33 8.07 -10.27
CA PHE A 157 -12.36 8.39 -11.32
C PHE A 157 -12.52 9.85 -11.80
N SER A 158 -13.75 10.26 -12.14
CA SER A 158 -14.04 11.59 -12.67
C SER A 158 -13.69 12.70 -11.67
N LEU A 159 -14.06 12.52 -10.40
CA LEU A 159 -13.75 13.46 -9.33
C LEU A 159 -12.24 13.65 -9.18
N GLN A 160 -11.49 12.56 -9.24
CA GLN A 160 -10.04 12.59 -9.02
C GLN A 160 -9.27 13.09 -10.22
N LYS A 161 -9.70 12.71 -11.43
CA LYS A 161 -9.15 13.25 -12.69
C LYS A 161 -9.26 14.77 -12.71
N LYS A 162 -10.40 15.32 -12.28
CA LYS A 162 -10.61 16.78 -12.18
C LYS A 162 -9.57 17.42 -11.24
N LYS A 163 -9.39 16.90 -10.03
CA LYS A 163 -8.41 17.42 -9.06
C LYS A 163 -6.98 17.38 -9.60
N LEU A 164 -6.61 16.33 -10.33
CA LEU A 164 -5.29 16.23 -10.96
C LEU A 164 -5.11 17.26 -12.07
N LEU A 165 -6.12 17.45 -12.92
CA LEU A 165 -6.08 18.43 -14.01
C LEU A 165 -6.04 19.88 -13.51
N GLU A 166 -6.61 20.18 -12.34
CA GLU A 166 -6.52 21.50 -11.70
C GLU A 166 -5.10 21.86 -11.22
N ARG A 167 -4.17 20.89 -11.20
CA ARG A 167 -2.75 21.10 -10.84
C ARG A 167 -1.85 21.40 -12.06
N LEU A 168 -2.39 21.36 -13.28
CA LEU A 168 -1.70 21.78 -14.51
C LEU A 168 -1.74 23.30 -14.68
#